data_AF-A0A232FKG4-F1
#
_entry.id   AF-A0A232FKG4-F1
#
_cell.length_a   1.000
_cell.length_b   1.000
_cell.length_c   1.000
_cell.angle_alpha   90.00
_cell.angle_beta   90.00
_cell.angle_gamma   90.00
#
_symmetry.space_group_name_H-M   'P 1'
#
loop_
_entity.id
_entity.type
_entity.pdbx_description
1 polymer ?
#
loop_
_entity_poly.entity_id
_entity_poly.type
_entity_poly.pdbx_seq_one_letter_code
_entity_poly.pdbx_strand_id
1 'polypeptide(L)'
;MYDDIRRCMIDTLLIFISLPLTPVVLNKLKPLNESRPHIFILKGEFLVDRDENFAKIYVFDVLTCSTSAFVVMAVDTMYVRDLHRTLHWPLRYRQV
;
A
#
# COMPACT_ATOMS: atom_id res chain seq x y z
N MET A 1 12.06 -7.68 14.86
CA MET A 1 12.45 -7.24 13.51
C MET A 1 11.37 -7.55 12.47
N TYR A 2 11.03 -8.82 12.22
CA TYR A 2 10.00 -9.16 11.21
C TYR A 2 8.60 -8.64 11.57
N ASP A 3 8.23 -8.79 12.84
CA ASP A 3 6.95 -8.26 13.33
C ASP A 3 6.90 -6.72 13.33
N ASP A 4 8.04 -6.05 13.54
CA ASP A 4 8.14 -4.58 13.50
C ASP A 4 7.98 -4.05 12.08
N ILE A 5 8.65 -4.69 11.11
CA ILE A 5 8.51 -4.37 9.68
C ILE A 5 7.07 -4.58 9.23
N ARG A 6 6.44 -5.70 9.63
CA ARG A 6 5.04 -5.99 9.31
C ARG A 6 4.10 -4.91 9.85
N ARG A 7 4.32 -4.42 11.08
CA ARG A 7 3.52 -3.33 11.66
C ARG A 7 3.68 -2.03 10.88
N CYS A 8 4.92 -1.60 10.60
CA CYS A 8 5.18 -0.37 9.84
C CYS A 8 4.54 -0.39 8.44
N MET A 9 4.54 -1.53 7.76
CA MET A 9 3.91 -1.66 6.43
C MET A 9 2.38 -1.57 6.51
N ILE A 10 1.76 -2.21 7.50
CA ILE A 10 0.32 -2.09 7.74
C ILE A 10 -0.04 -0.64 8.07
N ASP A 11 0.72 0.03 8.92
CA ASP A 11 0.48 1.43 9.28
C ASP A 11 0.59 2.35 8.07
N THR A 12 1.58 2.12 7.21
CA THR A 12 1.76 2.89 5.96
C THR A 12 0.57 2.70 5.02
N LEU A 13 0.07 1.47 4.88
CA LEU A 13 -1.13 1.17 4.09
C LEU A 13 -2.37 1.88 4.66
N LEU A 14 -2.54 1.89 5.98
CA LEU A 14 -3.67 2.56 6.65
C LEU A 14 -3.64 4.08 6.42
N ILE A 15 -2.47 4.70 6.55
CA ILE A 15 -2.30 6.13 6.25
C ILE A 15 -2.66 6.40 4.78
N PHE A 16 -2.16 5.56 3.87
CA PHE A 16 -2.41 5.71 2.43
C PHE A 16 -3.90 5.60 2.07
N ILE A 17 -4.63 4.66 2.68
CA ILE A 17 -6.07 4.50 2.50
C ILE A 17 -6.86 5.70 3.06
N SER A 18 -6.38 6.30 4.16
CA SER A 18 -7.05 7.43 4.83
C SER A 18 -6.97 8.76 4.06
N LEU A 19 -5.90 8.98 3.27
CA LEU A 19 -5.68 10.20 2.49
C LEU A 19 -6.87 10.56 1.57
N PRO A 20 -7.35 9.67 0.68
CA PRO A 20 -8.51 9.93 -0.19
C PRO A 20 -9.85 9.82 0.54
N LEU A 21 -9.89 9.19 1.73
CA LEU A 21 -11.09 9.13 2.57
C LEU A 21 -11.36 10.47 3.29
N THR A 22 -10.30 11.25 3.54
CA THR A 22 -10.37 12.56 4.20
C THR A 22 -11.39 13.51 3.58
N PRO A 23 -11.43 13.77 2.25
CA PRO A 23 -12.44 14.63 1.64
C PRO A 23 -13.87 14.07 1.77
N VAL A 24 -14.05 12.74 1.78
CA VAL A 24 -15.36 12.09 1.93
C VAL A 24 -15.91 12.26 3.35
N VAL A 25 -15.07 12.01 4.36
CA VAL A 25 -15.43 12.22 5.77
C VAL A 25 -15.72 13.69 6.04
N LEU A 26 -14.89 14.58 5.48
CA LEU A 26 -15.02 16.01 5.68
C LEU A 26 -16.28 16.59 5.02
N ASN A 27 -16.73 16.03 3.89
CA ASN A 27 -18.02 16.38 3.28
C ASN A 27 -19.22 15.97 4.15
N LYS A 28 -19.14 14.85 4.90
CA LYS A 28 -20.20 14.46 5.84
C LYS A 28 -20.27 15.35 7.08
N LEU A 29 -19.10 15.72 7.62
CA LEU A 29 -19.01 16.52 8.85
C LEU A 29 -19.30 18.00 8.63
N LYS A 30 -18.81 18.56 7.52
CA LYS A 30 -19.00 19.96 7.14
C LYS A 30 -19.24 20.05 5.64
N PRO A 31 -20.50 19.90 5.19
CA PRO A 31 -20.82 20.04 3.78
C PRO A 31 -20.49 21.46 3.33
N LEU A 32 -19.70 21.58 2.25
CA LEU A 32 -19.50 22.84 1.57
C LEU A 32 -20.55 22.97 0.45
N ASN A 33 -20.87 24.21 0.08
CA ASN A 33 -21.78 24.51 -1.02
C ASN A 33 -21.19 24.13 -2.40
N GLU A 34 -19.90 23.82 -2.46
CA GLU A 34 -19.20 23.30 -3.64
C GLU A 34 -18.55 21.94 -3.32
N SER A 35 -18.51 21.03 -4.31
CA SER A 35 -17.91 19.72 -4.15
C SER A 35 -16.40 19.84 -3.97
N ARG A 36 -15.86 19.35 -2.84
CA ARG A 36 -14.41 19.27 -2.63
C ARG A 36 -13.77 18.42 -3.73
N PRO A 37 -12.62 18.85 -4.30
CA PRO A 37 -11.93 18.06 -5.32
C PRO A 37 -11.51 16.70 -4.76
N HIS A 38 -11.85 15.65 -5.49
CA HIS A 38 -11.46 14.29 -5.16
C HIS A 38 -9.95 14.09 -5.43
N ILE A 39 -9.24 13.59 -4.42
CA ILE A 39 -7.81 13.33 -4.52
C ILE A 39 -7.63 11.88 -5.00
N PHE A 40 -7.16 11.71 -6.23
CA PHE A 40 -6.75 10.42 -6.78
C PHE A 40 -5.25 10.24 -6.57
N ILE A 41 -4.85 9.22 -5.82
CA ILE A 41 -3.44 8.99 -5.51
C ILE A 41 -2.73 8.35 -6.69
N LEU A 42 -3.35 7.33 -7.29
CA LEU A 42 -2.95 6.82 -8.58
C LEU A 42 -3.59 7.74 -9.62
N LYS A 43 -2.78 8.62 -10.22
CA LYS A 43 -3.20 9.47 -11.36
C LYS A 43 -3.41 8.63 -12.63
N GLY A 44 -4.17 7.54 -12.53
CA GLY A 44 -4.53 6.70 -13.65
C GLY A 44 -5.44 7.46 -14.61
N GLU A 45 -5.15 7.35 -15.90
CA GLU A 45 -6.06 7.70 -16.98
C GLU A 45 -7.08 6.56 -17.09
N PHE A 46 -8.28 6.77 -16.57
CA PHE A 46 -9.37 5.80 -16.64
C PHE A 46 -10.29 6.16 -17.81
N LEU A 47 -10.76 5.17 -18.57
CA LEU A 47 -11.74 5.33 -19.66
C LEU A 47 -13.15 5.69 -19.17
N VAL A 48 -13.32 5.87 -17.85
CA VAL A 48 -14.59 6.09 -17.16
C VAL A 48 -14.52 7.45 -16.48
N ASP A 49 -15.64 8.18 -16.47
CA ASP A 49 -15.73 9.48 -15.82
C ASP A 49 -15.34 9.37 -14.32
N ARG A 50 -14.35 10.18 -13.93
CA ARG A 50 -13.69 10.07 -12.63
C ARG A 50 -14.59 10.52 -11.48
N ASP A 51 -15.45 11.49 -11.73
CA ASP A 51 -16.30 12.08 -10.68
C ASP A 51 -17.53 11.21 -10.40
N GLU A 52 -18.13 10.62 -11.44
CA GLU A 52 -19.32 9.77 -11.27
C GLU A 52 -18.97 8.40 -10.66
N ASN A 53 -17.76 7.89 -10.94
CA ASN A 53 -17.33 6.55 -10.51
C ASN A 53 -16.19 6.56 -9.48
N PHE A 54 -16.03 7.66 -8.73
CA PHE A 54 -14.99 7.83 -7.70
C PHE A 54 -14.85 6.61 -6.78
N ALA A 55 -15.98 6.07 -6.28
CA ALA A 55 -15.98 4.93 -5.37
C ALA A 55 -15.39 3.64 -5.99
N LYS A 56 -15.64 3.39 -7.29
CA LYS A 56 -15.12 2.21 -7.99
C LYS A 56 -13.62 2.34 -8.22
N ILE A 57 -13.18 3.51 -8.67
CA ILE A 57 -11.76 3.83 -8.88
C ILE A 57 -11.01 3.72 -7.55
N TYR A 58 -11.58 4.24 -6.47
CA TYR A 58 -10.99 4.14 -5.14
C TYR A 58 -10.82 2.69 -4.67
N VAL A 59 -11.82 1.83 -4.84
CA VAL A 59 -11.71 0.40 -4.50
C VAL A 59 -10.60 -0.25 -5.32
N PHE A 60 -10.52 0.05 -6.62
CA PHE A 60 -9.47 -0.47 -7.49
C PHE A 60 -8.07 -0.02 -7.04
N ASP A 61 -7.90 1.25 -6.69
CA ASP A 61 -6.65 1.81 -6.18
C ASP A 61 -6.22 1.12 -4.87
N VAL A 62 -7.15 0.92 -3.93
CA VAL A 62 -6.88 0.22 -2.66
C VAL A 62 -6.47 -1.24 -2.91
N LEU A 63 -7.14 -1.94 -3.82
CA LEU A 63 -6.78 -3.31 -4.19
C LEU A 63 -5.40 -3.40 -4.83
N THR A 64 -5.09 -2.45 -5.72
CA THR A 64 -3.80 -2.37 -6.41
C THR A 64 -2.66 -2.12 -5.42
N CYS A 65 -2.82 -1.14 -4.53
CA CYS A 65 -1.84 -0.83 -3.47
C CYS A 65 -1.69 -1.97 -2.46
N SER A 66 -2.78 -2.65 -2.11
CA SER A 66 -2.72 -3.81 -1.22
C SER A 66 -1.93 -4.94 -1.86
N THR A 67 -2.22 -5.24 -3.13
CA THR A 67 -1.55 -6.32 -3.88
C THR A 67 -0.06 -6.03 -4.05
N SER A 68 0.32 -4.81 -4.38
CA SER A 68 1.74 -4.45 -4.53
C SER A 68 2.50 -4.58 -3.20
N ALA A 69 1.89 -4.19 -2.08
CA ALA A 69 2.49 -4.37 -0.76
C ALA A 69 2.68 -5.85 -0.40
N PHE A 70 1.70 -6.71 -0.72
CA PHE A 70 1.85 -8.16 -0.54
C PHE A 70 3.00 -8.76 -1.35
N VAL A 71 3.16 -8.34 -2.60
CA VAL A 71 4.25 -8.81 -3.47
C VAL A 71 5.60 -8.38 -2.90
N VAL A 72 5.75 -7.12 -2.50
CA VAL A 72 6.99 -6.62 -1.89
C VAL A 72 7.34 -7.42 -0.62
N MET A 73 6.37 -7.66 0.27
CA MET A 73 6.60 -8.50 1.44
C MET A 73 7.05 -9.91 1.07
N ALA A 74 6.38 -10.55 0.11
CA ALA A 74 6.75 -11.90 -0.31
C ALA A 74 8.19 -11.95 -0.85
N VAL A 75 8.58 -10.99 -1.69
CA VAL A 75 9.93 -10.90 -2.25
C VAL A 75 10.97 -10.65 -1.15
N ASP A 76 10.70 -9.74 -0.21
CA ASP A 76 11.61 -9.45 0.91
C ASP A 76 11.79 -10.68 1.82
N THR A 77 10.72 -11.43 2.11
CA THR A 77 10.81 -12.70 2.88
C THR A 77 11.73 -13.71 2.18
N MET A 78 11.57 -13.86 0.87
CA MET A 78 12.34 -14.82 0.08
C MET A 78 13.80 -14.41 0.00
N TYR A 79 14.08 -13.13 -0.25
CA TYR A 79 15.44 -12.61 -0.37
C TYR A 79 16.21 -12.74 0.94
N VAL A 80 15.60 -12.40 2.08
CA VAL A 80 16.23 -12.57 3.41
C VAL A 80 16.52 -14.04 3.70
N ARG A 81 15.58 -14.94 3.38
CA ARG A 81 15.75 -16.38 3.59
C ARG A 81 16.89 -16.94 2.74
N ASP A 82 16.94 -16.57 1.47
CA ASP A 82 17.95 -17.06 0.54
C ASP A 82 19.33 -16.45 0.84
N LEU A 83 19.38 -15.19 1.26
CA LEU A 83 20.60 -14.55 1.76
C LEU A 83 21.11 -15.27 3.01
N HIS A 84 20.24 -15.50 4.00
CA HIS A 84 20.59 -16.28 5.19
C HIS A 84 21.09 -17.67 4.80
N ARG A 85 20.42 -18.34 3.85
CA ARG A 85 20.82 -19.66 3.35
C ARG A 85 22.19 -19.63 2.67
N THR A 86 22.47 -18.60 1.89
CA THR A 86 23.70 -18.49 1.10
C THR A 86 24.89 -18.06 1.95
N LEU A 87 24.69 -17.24 3.00
CA LEU A 87 25.78 -16.78 3.87
C LEU A 87 26.21 -17.83 4.91
N HIS A 88 25.28 -18.59 5.49
CA HIS A 88 25.65 -19.58 6.52
C HIS A 88 26.41 -20.79 5.94
N TRP A 89 26.14 -21.18 4.69
CA TRP A 89 26.82 -22.29 4.01
C TRP A 89 28.35 -22.10 3.94
N PRO A 90 28.91 -21.01 3.38
CA PRO A 90 30.35 -20.78 3.31
C PRO A 90 30.99 -20.51 4.68
N LEU A 91 30.26 -19.96 5.65
CA LEU A 91 30.78 -19.77 7.02
C LEU A 91 30.96 -21.11 7.76
N ARG A 92 30.09 -22.10 7.50
CA ARG A 92 30.19 -23.43 8.09
C ARG A 92 31.41 -24.23 7.59
N TYR A 93 31.81 -24.03 6.33
CA TYR A 93 32.99 -24.69 5.75
C TYR A 93 34.32 -24.00 6.08
N ARG A 94 34.29 -22.75 6.56
CA ARG A 94 35.51 -22.00 6.92
C ARG A 94 35.98 -22.28 8.37
N GLN A 95 35.18 -22.97 9.17
CA GLN A 95 35.44 -23.28 10.58
C GLN A 95 35.86 -24.75 10.81
N VAL A 96 36.11 -25.51 9.75
CA VAL A 96 36.60 -26.90 9.75
C VAL A 96 37.87 -26.95 8.92
#